data_AF-T1A792-F1
#
_entry.id   AF-T1A792-F1
#
_cell.length_a   1.000
_cell.length_b   1.000
_cell.length_c   1.000
_cell.angle_alpha   90.00
_cell.angle_beta   90.00
_cell.angle_gamma   90.00
#
_symmetry.space_group_name_H-M   'P 1'
#
loop_
_entity.id
_entity.type
_entity.pdbx_description
1 polymer ?
#
loop_
_entity_poly.entity_id
_entity_poly.type
_entity_poly.pdbx_seq_one_letter_code
_entity_poly.pdbx_strand_id
1 'polypeptide(L)'
;MGEGRKIALFFTGARHAGENLAEVLKRRAAQLPIPIQMCDGSSSNTAGDFETLLGKCNAHGRRKFVELAELFPEQVRFVLETLREVYKSDAEARTRELSPAERLRLHQRESAPRMAALKEWMDRQLTERLIEPNSQLGEAIRYLQNHWEGLTLFLRVQGVPLTNNITERALKRAIVHRKNSLFYKTLNGAKAGDVFMSLIYTAELNGVNPFEYLTALLRHRLELAERPGEWMPWNYQTTLERLSAGPDPPA
;
A
#
# COMPACT_ATOMS: atom_id res chain seq x y z
N MET A 1 2.25 18.42 -9.02
CA MET A 1 1.72 17.14 -8.48
C MET A 1 2.23 16.05 -9.39
N GLY A 2 2.95 15.05 -8.88
CA GLY A 2 3.54 14.02 -9.76
C GLY A 2 2.46 13.36 -10.58
N GLU A 3 2.64 13.31 -11.91
CA GLU A 3 1.89 12.41 -12.78
C GLU A 3 1.77 11.06 -12.10
N GLY A 4 0.62 10.39 -12.17
CA GLY A 4 0.24 9.17 -11.42
C GLY A 4 1.11 7.92 -11.59
N ARG A 5 2.39 8.11 -11.89
CA ARG A 5 3.50 7.18 -11.95
C ARG A 5 3.62 6.42 -10.63
N LYS A 6 3.59 5.10 -10.74
CA LYS A 6 3.67 4.20 -9.59
C LYS A 6 5.02 3.51 -9.59
N ILE A 7 5.66 3.47 -8.42
CA ILE A 7 6.93 2.79 -8.23
C ILE A 7 6.73 1.68 -7.21
N ALA A 8 7.27 0.51 -7.51
CA ALA A 8 7.37 -0.59 -6.57
C ALA A 8 8.83 -0.84 -6.23
N LEU A 9 9.12 -0.98 -4.95
CA LEU A 9 10.44 -1.33 -4.44
C LEU A 9 10.34 -2.63 -3.66
N PHE A 10 11.15 -3.60 -4.03
CA PHE A 10 11.30 -4.87 -3.32
C PHE A 10 12.61 -4.82 -2.52
N PHE A 11 12.56 -5.36 -1.30
CA PHE A 11 13.72 -5.47 -0.43
C PHE A 11 13.72 -6.85 0.23
N THR A 12 14.75 -7.63 -0.02
CA THR A 12 15.00 -8.93 0.57
C THR A 12 16.15 -8.82 1.56
N GLY A 13 15.92 -9.19 2.82
CA GLY A 13 16.95 -9.15 3.86
C GLY A 13 16.41 -9.46 5.25
N ALA A 14 17.27 -9.32 6.25
CA ALA A 14 16.94 -9.54 7.66
C ALA A 14 16.24 -8.34 8.33
N ARG A 15 16.22 -7.18 7.66
CA ARG A 15 15.59 -5.95 8.17
C ARG A 15 14.08 -6.04 8.14
N HIS A 16 13.45 -5.46 9.13
CA HIS A 16 12.00 -5.27 9.15
C HIS A 16 11.55 -4.29 8.06
N ALA A 17 10.28 -4.39 7.64
CA ALA A 17 9.73 -3.55 6.58
C ALA A 17 9.82 -2.05 6.91
N GLY A 18 9.62 -1.69 8.18
CA GLY A 18 9.76 -0.33 8.68
C GLY A 18 11.17 0.24 8.56
N GLU A 19 12.19 -0.58 8.82
CA GLU A 19 13.60 -0.16 8.69
C GLU A 19 13.97 0.09 7.22
N ASN A 20 13.49 -0.75 6.31
CA ASN A 20 13.67 -0.55 4.87
C ASN A 20 12.93 0.71 4.39
N LEU A 21 11.71 0.94 4.87
CA LEU A 21 10.93 2.14 4.56
C LEU A 21 11.63 3.41 5.08
N ALA A 22 12.16 3.38 6.30
CA ALA A 22 12.90 4.50 6.87
C ALA A 22 14.11 4.88 6.00
N GLU A 23 14.86 3.90 5.50
CA GLU A 23 16.00 4.14 4.62
C GLU A 23 15.60 4.75 3.27
N VAL A 24 14.45 4.35 2.72
CA VAL A 24 13.89 4.99 1.52
C VAL A 24 13.48 6.44 1.82
N LEU A 25 12.83 6.67 2.96
CA LEU A 25 12.31 7.98 3.34
C LEU A 25 13.41 8.98 3.69
N LYS A 26 14.60 8.55 4.15
CA LYS A 26 15.78 9.42 4.29
C LYS A 26 16.19 10.09 2.98
N ARG A 27 15.87 9.48 1.83
CA ARG A 27 16.16 10.03 0.49
C ARG A 27 15.02 10.87 -0.07
N ARG A 28 13.91 10.99 0.67
CA ARG A 28 12.75 11.79 0.26
C ARG A 28 13.12 13.28 0.36
N ALA A 29 12.79 14.03 -0.68
CA ALA A 29 12.99 15.47 -0.69
C ALA A 29 12.16 16.15 0.42
N ALA A 30 12.79 16.97 1.27
CA ALA A 30 12.21 17.51 2.50
C ALA A 30 11.01 18.45 2.27
N GLN A 31 10.92 19.07 1.10
CA GLN A 31 9.82 19.95 0.70
C GLN A 31 8.53 19.21 0.31
N LEU A 32 8.57 17.88 0.18
CA LEU A 32 7.39 17.10 -0.15
C LEU A 32 6.49 16.94 1.09
N PRO A 33 5.16 16.87 0.91
CA PRO A 33 4.25 16.58 2.02
C PRO A 33 4.60 15.27 2.73
N ILE A 34 4.23 15.20 4.02
CA ILE A 34 4.33 14.00 4.85
C ILE A 34 3.69 12.82 4.09
N PRO A 35 4.42 11.71 3.89
CA PRO A 35 3.91 10.59 3.11
C PRO A 35 2.83 9.83 3.88
N ILE A 36 1.84 9.32 3.14
CA ILE A 36 0.87 8.36 3.67
C ILE A 36 1.53 6.98 3.69
N GLN A 37 1.53 6.34 4.87
CA GLN A 37 2.00 4.99 5.05
C GLN A 37 0.82 4.07 5.38
N MET A 38 0.46 3.17 4.46
CA MET A 38 -0.58 2.16 4.69
C MET A 38 0.06 0.80 4.97
N CYS A 39 -0.23 0.19 6.12
CA CYS A 39 0.27 -1.14 6.49
C CYS A 39 -0.73 -1.91 7.37
N ASP A 40 -0.39 -3.15 7.72
CA ASP A 40 -1.15 -3.88 8.75
C ASP A 40 -0.83 -3.40 10.18
N GLY A 41 -1.38 -4.07 11.18
CA GLY A 41 -1.18 -3.73 12.60
C GLY A 41 0.21 -4.06 13.17
N SER A 42 1.12 -4.66 12.41
CA SER A 42 2.45 -5.01 12.91
C SER A 42 3.29 -3.76 13.20
N SER A 43 3.94 -3.73 14.37
CA SER A 43 4.90 -2.70 14.74
C SER A 43 6.16 -2.72 13.87
N SER A 44 6.54 -3.88 13.31
CA SER A 44 7.68 -4.02 12.40
C SER A 44 7.53 -3.23 11.08
N ASN A 45 6.37 -2.62 10.83
CA ASN A 45 6.13 -1.80 9.65
C ASN A 45 6.45 -0.32 9.85
N THR A 46 6.59 0.19 11.08
CA THR A 46 6.74 1.64 11.32
C THR A 46 8.12 2.16 10.89
N ALA A 47 8.17 3.33 10.25
CA ALA A 47 9.39 3.90 9.67
C ALA A 47 10.34 4.58 10.68
N GLY A 48 10.38 4.08 11.92
CA GLY A 48 11.16 4.68 13.01
C GLY A 48 10.77 6.15 13.25
N ASP A 49 11.76 7.04 13.26
CA ASP A 49 11.60 8.46 13.58
C ASP A 49 11.08 9.30 12.40
N PHE A 50 10.99 8.73 11.20
CA PHE A 50 10.48 9.49 10.05
C PHE A 50 8.95 9.64 10.17
N GLU A 51 8.48 10.90 10.20
CA GLU A 51 7.06 11.18 10.33
C GLU A 51 6.26 10.71 9.10
N THR A 52 5.23 9.91 9.34
CA THR A 52 4.30 9.44 8.31
C THR A 52 2.85 9.56 8.77
N LEU A 53 1.94 9.77 7.81
CA LEU A 53 0.50 9.65 8.06
C LEU A 53 0.15 8.16 8.06
N LEU A 54 0.23 7.54 9.24
CA LEU A 54 0.15 6.09 9.42
C LEU A 54 -1.30 5.58 9.37
N GLY A 55 -1.68 5.01 8.24
CA GLY A 55 -2.93 4.27 8.06
C GLY A 55 -2.78 2.78 8.38
N LYS A 56 -3.85 2.17 8.88
CA LYS A 56 -3.93 0.75 9.20
C LYS A 56 -4.96 0.05 8.31
N CYS A 57 -4.64 -1.16 7.89
CA CYS A 57 -5.43 -1.90 6.90
C CYS A 57 -6.74 -2.43 7.49
N ASN A 58 -7.88 -1.89 7.02
CA ASN A 58 -9.21 -2.35 7.43
C ASN A 58 -9.49 -3.81 7.05
N ALA A 59 -8.79 -4.36 6.04
CA ALA A 59 -8.96 -5.78 5.68
C ALA A 59 -8.43 -6.72 6.78
N HIS A 60 -7.34 -6.34 7.44
CA HIS A 60 -6.78 -7.08 8.58
C HIS A 60 -7.65 -6.95 9.82
N GLY A 61 -8.17 -5.74 10.10
CA GLY A 61 -9.17 -5.53 11.15
C GLY A 61 -10.42 -6.40 10.93
N ARG A 62 -10.97 -6.38 9.71
CA ARG A 62 -12.14 -7.19 9.33
C ARG A 62 -11.89 -8.70 9.50
N ARG A 63 -10.71 -9.20 9.10
CA ARG A 63 -10.41 -10.64 9.11
C ARG A 63 -10.56 -11.26 10.51
N LYS A 64 -10.16 -10.52 11.54
CA LYS A 64 -10.29 -10.95 12.95
C LYS A 64 -11.72 -11.22 13.39
N PHE A 65 -12.70 -10.57 12.77
CA PHE A 65 -14.13 -10.82 13.06
C PHE A 65 -14.70 -11.91 12.17
N VAL A 66 -14.25 -12.03 10.93
CA VAL A 66 -14.68 -13.12 10.02
C VAL A 66 -14.35 -14.49 10.62
N GLU A 67 -13.17 -14.63 11.23
CA GLU A 67 -12.74 -15.87 11.90
C GLU A 67 -13.61 -16.24 13.12
N LEU A 68 -14.42 -15.30 13.62
CA LEU A 68 -15.26 -15.45 14.80
C LEU A 68 -16.76 -15.52 14.49
N ALA A 69 -17.15 -15.50 13.20
CA ALA A 69 -18.54 -15.36 12.78
C ALA A 69 -19.45 -16.49 13.27
N GLU A 70 -18.93 -17.71 13.40
CA GLU A 70 -19.69 -18.86 13.89
C GLU A 70 -19.83 -18.85 15.43
N LEU A 71 -18.85 -18.28 16.14
CA LEU A 71 -18.81 -18.27 17.60
C LEU A 71 -19.62 -17.11 18.19
N PHE A 72 -19.64 -15.96 17.51
CA PHE A 72 -20.27 -14.73 18.00
C PHE A 72 -21.10 -14.04 16.90
N PRO A 73 -22.14 -14.71 16.36
CA PRO A 73 -22.79 -14.30 15.11
C PRO A 73 -23.44 -12.92 15.19
N GLU A 74 -24.02 -12.53 16.32
CA GLU A 74 -24.70 -11.25 16.48
C GLU A 74 -23.72 -10.07 16.56
N GLN A 75 -22.71 -10.19 17.43
CA GLN A 75 -21.68 -9.18 17.64
C GLN A 75 -20.84 -8.99 16.38
N VAL A 76 -20.41 -10.10 15.76
CA VAL A 76 -19.63 -10.08 14.52
C VAL A 76 -20.43 -9.48 13.37
N ARG A 77 -21.74 -9.80 13.26
CA ARG A 77 -22.60 -9.22 12.22
C ARG A 77 -22.59 -7.70 12.25
N PHE A 78 -22.78 -7.10 13.43
CA PHE A 78 -22.78 -5.64 13.56
C PHE A 78 -21.48 -5.01 13.03
N VAL A 79 -20.33 -5.59 13.39
CA VAL A 79 -19.01 -5.13 12.92
C VAL A 79 -18.85 -5.29 11.41
N LEU A 80 -19.18 -6.47 10.88
CA LEU A 80 -19.01 -6.77 9.45
C LEU A 80 -19.96 -5.99 8.56
N GLU A 81 -21.21 -5.78 8.98
CA GLU A 81 -22.18 -4.95 8.26
C GLU A 81 -21.76 -3.47 8.28
N THR A 82 -21.26 -2.97 9.41
CA THR A 82 -20.70 -1.61 9.47
C THR A 82 -19.56 -1.43 8.48
N LEU A 83 -18.57 -2.33 8.51
CA LEU A 83 -17.43 -2.26 7.58
C LEU A 83 -17.86 -2.47 6.12
N ARG A 84 -18.88 -3.29 5.86
CA ARG A 84 -19.45 -3.48 4.51
C ARG A 84 -19.93 -2.15 3.94
N GLU A 85 -20.65 -1.34 4.71
CA GLU A 85 -21.12 -0.04 4.24
C GLU A 85 -19.96 0.94 3.98
N VAL A 86 -18.89 0.90 4.79
CA VAL A 86 -17.67 1.68 4.53
C VAL A 86 -17.04 1.28 3.18
N TYR A 87 -16.94 -0.03 2.90
CA TYR A 87 -16.43 -0.51 1.61
C TYR A 87 -17.34 -0.16 0.44
N LYS A 88 -18.66 -0.10 0.64
CA LYS A 88 -19.59 0.37 -0.41
C LYS A 88 -19.35 1.83 -0.74
N SER A 89 -19.18 2.71 0.24
CA SER A 89 -18.85 4.12 -0.02
C SER A 89 -17.53 4.25 -0.80
N ASP A 90 -16.52 3.44 -0.47
CA ASP A 90 -15.25 3.44 -1.22
C ASP A 90 -15.41 2.93 -2.65
N ALA A 91 -16.24 1.91 -2.86
CA ALA A 91 -16.56 1.39 -4.18
C ALA A 91 -17.33 2.42 -5.02
N GLU A 92 -18.30 3.11 -4.42
CA GLU A 92 -19.04 4.20 -5.07
C GLU A 92 -18.09 5.32 -5.51
N ALA A 93 -17.17 5.74 -4.64
CA ALA A 93 -16.15 6.75 -4.98
C ALA A 93 -15.32 6.35 -6.20
N ARG A 94 -14.96 5.06 -6.33
CA ARG A 94 -14.22 4.54 -7.48
C ARG A 94 -15.07 4.50 -8.74
N THR A 95 -16.30 4.02 -8.66
CA THR A 95 -17.22 3.94 -9.81
C THR A 95 -17.55 5.32 -10.37
N ARG A 96 -17.62 6.33 -9.51
CA ARG A 96 -17.86 7.74 -9.88
C ARG A 96 -16.58 8.51 -10.21
N GLU A 97 -15.42 7.86 -10.16
CA GLU A 97 -14.10 8.46 -10.41
C GLU A 97 -13.84 9.73 -9.57
N LEU A 98 -14.32 9.73 -8.32
CA LEU A 98 -14.18 10.88 -7.44
C LEU A 98 -12.69 11.19 -7.17
N SER A 99 -12.38 12.49 -7.13
CA SER A 99 -11.06 12.95 -6.69
C SER A 99 -10.78 12.54 -5.24
N PRO A 100 -9.50 12.52 -4.79
CA PRO A 100 -9.17 12.20 -3.40
C PRO A 100 -9.91 13.06 -2.37
N ALA A 101 -10.18 14.33 -2.68
CA ALA A 101 -10.91 15.25 -1.82
C ALA A 101 -12.43 14.94 -1.79
N GLU A 102 -13.03 14.64 -2.93
CA GLU A 102 -14.45 14.25 -3.01
C GLU A 102 -14.69 12.90 -2.33
N ARG A 103 -13.78 11.94 -2.51
CA ARG A 103 -13.80 10.66 -1.78
C ARG A 103 -13.75 10.87 -0.27
N LEU A 104 -12.89 11.77 0.22
CA LEU A 104 -12.83 12.12 1.64
C LEU A 104 -14.18 12.66 2.14
N ARG A 105 -14.79 13.60 1.42
CA ARG A 105 -16.11 14.16 1.77
C ARG A 105 -17.22 13.10 1.78
N LEU A 106 -17.20 12.19 0.81
CA LEU A 106 -18.15 11.06 0.77
C LEU A 106 -18.01 10.21 2.04
N HIS A 107 -16.79 9.82 2.40
CA HIS A 107 -16.57 9.03 3.60
C HIS A 107 -16.91 9.79 4.90
N GLN A 108 -16.65 11.09 4.96
CA GLN A 108 -17.07 11.92 6.10
C GLN A 108 -18.59 11.93 6.27
N ARG A 109 -19.35 11.95 5.17
CA ARG A 109 -20.82 11.92 5.23
C ARG A 109 -21.38 10.53 5.51
N GLU A 110 -20.91 9.51 4.79
CA GLU A 110 -21.54 8.18 4.78
C GLU A 110 -20.89 7.19 5.76
N SER A 111 -19.57 7.27 5.94
CA SER A 111 -18.79 6.31 6.73
C SER A 111 -18.48 6.77 8.14
N ALA A 112 -18.22 8.06 8.36
CA ALA A 112 -17.89 8.60 9.69
C ALA A 112 -18.96 8.32 10.76
N PRO A 113 -20.28 8.55 10.55
CA PRO A 113 -21.28 8.25 11.57
C PRO A 113 -21.33 6.75 11.92
N ARG A 114 -21.10 5.88 10.93
CA ARG A 114 -21.07 4.42 11.13
C ARG A 114 -19.84 3.99 11.92
N MET A 115 -18.67 4.54 11.59
CA MET A 115 -17.45 4.29 12.35
C MET A 115 -17.56 4.82 13.78
N ALA A 116 -18.18 5.98 13.98
CA ALA A 116 -18.44 6.50 15.32
C ALA A 116 -19.35 5.57 16.15
N ALA A 117 -20.46 5.11 15.57
CA ALA A 117 -21.35 4.14 16.23
C ALA A 117 -20.65 2.81 16.53
N LEU A 118 -19.78 2.34 15.62
CA LEU A 118 -18.97 1.14 15.85
C LEU A 118 -18.01 1.32 17.02
N LYS A 119 -17.34 2.49 17.13
CA LYS A 119 -16.46 2.78 18.24
C LYS A 119 -17.20 2.80 19.57
N GLU A 120 -18.31 3.53 19.64
CA GLU A 120 -19.14 3.58 20.85
C GLU A 120 -19.64 2.20 21.25
N TRP A 121 -20.10 1.40 20.28
CA TRP A 121 -20.51 0.02 20.54
C TRP A 121 -19.37 -0.82 21.13
N MET A 122 -18.17 -0.77 20.55
CA MET A 122 -16.99 -1.50 21.04
C MET A 122 -16.58 -1.05 22.44
N ASP A 123 -16.56 0.27 22.69
CA ASP A 123 -16.20 0.85 23.98
C ASP A 123 -17.19 0.39 25.07
N ARG A 124 -18.48 0.36 24.74
CA ARG A 124 -19.54 -0.17 25.62
C ARG A 124 -19.39 -1.66 25.91
N GLN A 125 -19.09 -2.49 24.91
CA GLN A 125 -18.95 -3.93 25.10
C GLN A 125 -17.95 -4.28 26.21
N LEU A 126 -16.83 -3.55 26.28
CA LEU A 126 -15.79 -3.78 27.28
C LEU A 126 -16.06 -3.05 28.60
N THR A 127 -16.54 -1.80 28.55
CA THR A 127 -16.77 -0.98 29.76
C THR A 127 -17.90 -1.55 30.61
N GLU A 128 -18.98 -1.99 29.99
CA GLU A 128 -20.12 -2.63 30.66
C GLU A 128 -19.91 -4.13 30.92
N ARG A 129 -18.73 -4.67 30.59
CA ARG A 129 -18.35 -6.09 30.78
C ARG A 129 -19.31 -7.07 30.08
N LEU A 130 -19.87 -6.68 28.93
CA LEU A 130 -20.71 -7.55 28.09
C LEU A 130 -19.87 -8.60 27.36
N ILE A 131 -18.59 -8.30 27.12
CA ILE A 131 -17.61 -9.19 26.51
C ILE A 131 -16.40 -9.27 27.43
N GLU A 132 -16.01 -10.49 27.81
CA GLU A 132 -14.78 -10.74 28.56
C GLU A 132 -13.59 -10.25 27.74
N PRO A 133 -12.76 -9.32 28.25
CA PRO A 133 -11.62 -8.80 27.50
C PRO A 133 -10.74 -9.94 26.97
N ASN A 134 -10.35 -10.92 27.79
CA ASN A 134 -9.43 -11.96 27.34
C ASN A 134 -10.07 -13.05 26.45
N SER A 135 -11.35 -12.90 26.07
CA SER A 135 -11.96 -13.76 25.06
C SER A 135 -11.44 -13.44 23.66
N GLN A 136 -11.60 -14.38 22.73
CA GLN A 136 -11.24 -14.19 21.31
C GLN A 136 -11.92 -12.94 20.70
N LEU A 137 -13.20 -12.70 21.03
CA LEU A 137 -13.92 -11.51 20.58
C LEU A 137 -13.41 -10.23 21.25
N GLY A 138 -13.12 -10.28 22.55
CA GLY A 138 -12.54 -9.15 23.28
C GLY A 138 -11.18 -8.74 22.73
N GLU A 139 -10.33 -9.70 22.36
CA GLU A 139 -9.06 -9.46 21.66
C GLU A 139 -9.24 -8.83 20.28
N ALA A 140 -10.24 -9.27 19.51
CA ALA A 140 -10.56 -8.68 18.21
C ALA A 140 -11.05 -7.21 18.35
N ILE A 141 -11.87 -6.92 19.36
CA ILE A 141 -12.32 -5.55 19.68
C ILE A 141 -11.13 -4.68 20.08
N ARG A 142 -10.29 -5.14 21.02
CA ARG A 142 -9.07 -4.41 21.43
C ARG A 142 -8.16 -4.14 20.25
N TYR A 143 -8.04 -5.07 19.32
CA TYR A 143 -7.25 -4.84 18.11
C TYR A 143 -7.76 -3.63 17.32
N LEU A 144 -9.07 -3.51 17.07
CA LEU A 144 -9.61 -2.34 16.38
C LEU A 144 -9.42 -1.06 17.19
N GLN A 145 -9.65 -1.10 18.51
CA GLN A 145 -9.47 0.06 19.40
C GLN A 145 -8.02 0.56 19.40
N ASN A 146 -7.05 -0.34 19.56
CA ASN A 146 -5.62 -0.02 19.57
C ASN A 146 -5.12 0.58 18.24
N HIS A 147 -5.81 0.30 17.14
CA HIS A 147 -5.45 0.79 15.81
C HIS A 147 -6.45 1.80 15.25
N TRP A 148 -7.38 2.30 16.09
CA TRP A 148 -8.55 3.04 15.63
C TRP A 148 -8.18 4.30 14.84
N GLU A 149 -7.19 5.06 15.32
CA GLU A 149 -6.68 6.24 14.63
C GLU A 149 -6.23 5.92 13.21
N GLY A 150 -5.39 4.91 13.04
CA GLY A 150 -4.90 4.50 11.72
C GLY A 150 -5.97 3.85 10.84
N LEU A 151 -6.91 3.09 11.42
CA LEU A 151 -8.02 2.46 10.69
C LEU A 151 -9.02 3.48 10.14
N THR A 152 -9.15 4.62 10.82
CA THR A 152 -10.08 5.72 10.47
C THR A 152 -9.40 6.91 9.79
N LEU A 153 -8.09 6.85 9.50
CA LEU A 153 -7.35 7.97 8.92
C LEU A 153 -7.93 8.46 7.59
N PHE A 154 -8.58 7.57 6.82
CA PHE A 154 -9.30 7.91 5.59
C PHE A 154 -10.47 8.88 5.76
N LEU A 155 -10.92 9.13 7.00
CA LEU A 155 -11.94 10.12 7.35
C LEU A 155 -11.35 11.52 7.57
N ARG A 156 -10.02 11.65 7.67
CA ARG A 156 -9.31 12.89 8.03
C ARG A 156 -8.33 13.35 6.95
N VAL A 157 -7.73 12.41 6.21
CA VAL A 157 -6.68 12.70 5.23
C VAL A 157 -7.09 12.20 3.84
N GLN A 158 -7.08 13.09 2.87
CA GLN A 158 -7.37 12.76 1.47
C GLN A 158 -6.34 11.76 0.90
N GLY A 159 -6.81 10.84 0.05
CA GLY A 159 -5.94 9.87 -0.61
C GLY A 159 -5.48 8.69 0.25
N VAL A 160 -5.84 8.63 1.54
CA VAL A 160 -5.56 7.44 2.37
C VAL A 160 -6.45 6.27 1.92
N PRO A 161 -5.85 5.14 1.51
CA PRO A 161 -6.62 3.96 1.11
C PRO A 161 -7.27 3.29 2.33
N LEU A 162 -8.30 2.47 2.13
CA LEU A 162 -8.88 1.66 3.22
C LEU A 162 -8.00 0.46 3.60
N THR A 163 -7.23 -0.05 2.64
CA THR A 163 -6.51 -1.32 2.76
C THR A 163 -5.12 -1.25 2.15
N ASN A 164 -4.25 -2.18 2.58
CA ASN A 164 -2.92 -2.37 2.03
C ASN A 164 -2.90 -3.34 0.82
N ASN A 165 -4.05 -3.56 0.16
CA ASN A 165 -4.19 -4.60 -0.86
C ASN A 165 -3.24 -4.41 -2.07
N ILE A 166 -2.82 -3.17 -2.36
CA ILE A 166 -1.85 -2.90 -3.43
C ILE A 166 -0.51 -3.56 -3.08
N THR A 167 0.01 -3.30 -1.88
CA THR A 167 1.26 -3.91 -1.39
C THR A 167 1.13 -5.42 -1.23
N GLU A 168 0.00 -5.91 -0.71
CA GLU A 168 -0.23 -7.36 -0.58
C GLU A 168 -0.23 -8.07 -1.94
N ARG A 169 -0.83 -7.46 -2.97
CA ARG A 169 -0.78 -7.98 -4.35
C ARG A 169 0.64 -7.94 -4.92
N ALA A 170 1.42 -6.92 -4.61
CA ALA A 170 2.83 -6.84 -4.98
C ALA A 170 3.64 -7.98 -4.35
N LEU A 171 3.48 -8.20 -3.04
CA LEU A 171 4.16 -9.23 -2.28
C LEU A 171 3.83 -10.64 -2.79
N LYS A 172 2.59 -10.90 -3.24
CA LYS A 172 2.22 -12.18 -3.84
C LYS A 172 3.12 -12.55 -5.02
N ARG A 173 3.57 -11.59 -5.82
CA ARG A 173 4.50 -11.87 -6.94
C ARG A 173 5.86 -12.32 -6.45
N ALA A 174 6.41 -11.66 -5.43
CA ALA A 174 7.66 -12.09 -4.81
C ALA A 174 7.53 -13.51 -4.19
N ILE A 175 6.38 -13.81 -3.57
CA ILE A 175 6.10 -15.14 -3.03
C ILE A 175 6.07 -16.20 -4.15
N VAL A 176 5.38 -15.94 -5.26
CA VAL A 176 5.33 -16.85 -6.41
C VAL A 176 6.73 -17.03 -7.02
N HIS A 177 7.48 -15.94 -7.20
CA HIS A 177 8.86 -16.00 -7.67
C HIS A 177 9.74 -16.88 -6.77
N ARG A 178 9.63 -16.72 -5.44
CA ARG A 178 10.37 -17.54 -4.47
C ARG A 178 9.97 -19.02 -4.54
N LYS A 179 8.71 -19.35 -4.82
CA LYS A 179 8.30 -20.75 -5.02
C LYS A 179 8.98 -21.39 -6.24
N ASN A 180 9.22 -20.61 -7.30
CA ASN A 180 9.84 -21.11 -8.54
C ASN A 180 11.38 -21.13 -8.48
N SER A 181 11.98 -20.17 -7.79
CA SER A 181 13.45 -20.01 -7.68
C SER A 181 14.04 -20.62 -6.41
N LEU A 182 13.20 -21.06 -5.48
CA LEU A 182 13.50 -21.59 -4.14
C LEU A 182 14.18 -20.58 -3.20
N PHE A 183 15.39 -20.13 -3.53
CA PHE A 183 16.18 -19.22 -2.70
C PHE A 183 17.24 -18.46 -3.50
N TYR A 184 17.73 -17.36 -2.95
CA TYR A 184 18.93 -16.69 -3.42
C TYR A 184 20.16 -17.27 -2.72
N LYS A 185 21.18 -17.68 -3.50
CA LYS A 185 22.42 -18.24 -2.94
C LYS A 185 23.25 -17.21 -2.15
N THR A 186 23.20 -15.94 -2.56
CA THR A 186 24.00 -14.86 -1.97
C THR A 186 23.17 -13.60 -1.76
N LEU A 187 23.59 -12.74 -0.85
CA LEU A 187 22.97 -11.42 -0.63
C LEU A 187 23.01 -10.55 -1.89
N ASN A 188 24.09 -10.65 -2.68
CA ASN A 188 24.20 -9.96 -3.96
C ASN A 188 23.16 -10.49 -4.98
N GLY A 189 22.93 -11.80 -5.01
CA GLY A 189 21.88 -12.41 -5.83
C GLY A 189 20.48 -11.94 -5.42
N ALA A 190 20.22 -11.85 -4.10
CA ALA A 190 18.96 -11.32 -3.58
C ALA A 190 18.75 -9.86 -3.99
N LYS A 191 19.78 -9.02 -3.85
CA LYS A 191 19.75 -7.62 -4.27
C LYS A 191 19.49 -7.46 -5.78
N ALA A 192 20.12 -8.30 -6.61
CA ALA A 192 19.85 -8.30 -8.05
C ALA A 192 18.38 -8.68 -8.33
N GLY A 193 17.85 -9.71 -7.66
CA GLY A 193 16.45 -10.11 -7.74
C GLY A 193 15.49 -8.99 -7.34
N ASP A 194 15.79 -8.28 -6.26
CA ASP A 194 15.01 -7.11 -5.80
C ASP A 194 14.96 -6.00 -6.86
N VAL A 195 16.09 -5.69 -7.50
CA VAL A 195 16.16 -4.70 -8.59
C VAL A 195 15.29 -5.12 -9.77
N PHE A 196 15.42 -6.36 -10.24
CA PHE A 196 14.59 -6.85 -11.35
C PHE A 196 13.10 -6.87 -11.00
N MET A 197 12.73 -7.35 -9.81
CA MET A 197 11.33 -7.34 -9.36
C MET A 197 10.77 -5.91 -9.26
N SER A 198 11.58 -4.96 -8.79
CA SER A 198 11.21 -3.55 -8.71
C SER A 198 10.99 -2.95 -10.09
N LEU A 199 11.88 -3.22 -11.05
CA LEU A 199 11.75 -2.75 -12.45
C LEU A 199 10.54 -3.37 -13.15
N ILE A 200 10.37 -4.69 -13.05
CA ILE A 200 9.26 -5.43 -13.66
C ILE A 200 7.93 -4.90 -13.13
N TYR A 201 7.80 -4.82 -11.80
CA TYR A 201 6.52 -4.44 -11.22
C TYR A 201 6.22 -2.94 -11.38
N THR A 202 7.25 -2.09 -11.39
CA THR A 202 7.08 -0.68 -11.78
C THR A 202 6.59 -0.58 -13.22
N ALA A 203 7.15 -1.33 -14.18
CA ALA A 203 6.66 -1.31 -15.56
C ALA A 203 5.18 -1.72 -15.65
N GLU A 204 4.80 -2.84 -15.03
CA GLU A 204 3.40 -3.31 -15.03
C GLU A 204 2.44 -2.29 -14.39
N LEU A 205 2.82 -1.67 -13.27
CA LEU A 205 1.99 -0.67 -12.59
C LEU A 205 1.72 0.59 -13.44
N ASN A 206 2.55 0.82 -14.46
CA ASN A 206 2.43 1.92 -15.41
C ASN A 206 1.98 1.45 -16.81
N GLY A 207 1.47 0.22 -16.94
CA GLY A 207 0.93 -0.28 -18.21
C GLY A 207 2.00 -0.60 -19.28
N VAL A 208 3.25 -0.72 -18.88
CA VAL A 208 4.38 -1.00 -19.78
C VAL A 208 4.70 -2.48 -19.78
N ASN A 209 4.94 -3.06 -20.97
CA ASN A 209 5.40 -4.44 -21.10
C ASN A 209 6.79 -4.60 -20.46
N PRO A 210 6.94 -5.41 -19.39
CA PRO A 210 8.22 -5.53 -18.68
C PRO A 210 9.34 -6.14 -19.53
N PHE A 211 9.02 -7.04 -20.45
CA PHE A 211 10.01 -7.69 -21.30
C PHE A 211 10.63 -6.71 -22.29
N GLU A 212 9.80 -5.94 -22.99
CA GLU A 212 10.26 -4.88 -23.90
C GLU A 212 11.07 -3.82 -23.14
N TYR A 213 10.57 -3.41 -21.98
CA TYR A 213 11.25 -2.45 -21.12
C TYR A 213 12.64 -2.91 -20.70
N LEU A 214 12.76 -4.12 -20.14
CA LEU A 214 14.06 -4.67 -19.73
C LEU A 214 15.00 -4.87 -20.93
N THR A 215 14.47 -5.28 -22.08
CA THR A 215 15.25 -5.41 -23.31
C THR A 215 15.84 -4.07 -23.74
N ALA A 216 15.04 -2.99 -23.69
CA ALA A 216 15.50 -1.65 -23.98
C ALA A 216 16.61 -1.21 -23.00
N LEU A 217 16.42 -1.41 -21.69
CA LEU A 217 17.44 -1.08 -20.68
C LEU A 217 18.77 -1.80 -20.93
N LEU A 218 18.73 -3.09 -21.31
CA LEU A 218 19.92 -3.90 -21.56
C LEU A 218 20.63 -3.51 -22.87
N ARG A 219 19.88 -3.18 -23.92
CA ARG A 219 20.44 -2.73 -25.20
C ARG A 219 21.12 -1.37 -25.10
N HIS A 220 20.60 -0.48 -24.25
CA HIS A 220 21.06 0.90 -24.09
C HIS A 220 21.70 1.14 -22.72
N ARG A 221 22.51 0.17 -22.25
CA ARG A 221 23.11 0.20 -20.90
C ARG A 221 24.00 1.41 -20.65
N LEU A 222 24.62 1.99 -21.69
CA LEU A 222 25.52 3.13 -21.57
C LEU A 222 24.71 4.41 -21.37
N GLU A 223 23.73 4.63 -22.21
CA GLU A 223 22.79 5.75 -22.15
C GLU A 223 21.96 5.72 -20.86
N LEU A 224 21.57 4.52 -20.41
CA LEU A 224 20.95 4.29 -19.11
C LEU A 224 21.84 4.74 -17.95
N ALA A 225 23.13 4.40 -18.00
CA ALA A 225 24.07 4.76 -16.95
C ALA A 225 24.29 6.28 -16.87
N GLU A 226 24.29 6.96 -18.01
CA GLU A 226 24.44 8.42 -18.07
C GLU A 226 23.17 9.16 -17.63
N ARG A 227 21.99 8.70 -18.06
CA ARG A 227 20.72 9.42 -17.89
C ARG A 227 19.57 8.52 -17.45
N PRO A 228 19.62 7.91 -16.25
CA PRO A 228 18.64 6.91 -15.82
C PRO A 228 17.20 7.43 -15.77
N GLY A 229 17.01 8.74 -15.55
CA GLY A 229 15.67 9.35 -15.56
C GLY A 229 14.96 9.27 -16.92
N GLU A 230 15.71 9.25 -18.03
CA GLU A 230 15.17 9.10 -19.39
C GLU A 230 14.73 7.66 -19.71
N TRP A 231 15.12 6.72 -18.87
CA TRP A 231 14.88 5.28 -19.05
C TRP A 231 13.87 4.73 -18.04
N MET A 232 13.14 5.58 -17.33
CA MET A 232 12.02 5.12 -16.51
C MET A 232 10.89 4.56 -17.41
N PRO A 233 9.97 3.71 -16.88
CA PRO A 233 8.94 3.08 -17.71
C PRO A 233 8.05 4.04 -18.50
N TRP A 234 7.85 5.26 -17.98
CA TRP A 234 7.05 6.31 -18.63
C TRP A 234 7.86 7.22 -19.57
N ASN A 235 9.19 7.04 -19.70
CA ASN A 235 10.06 7.88 -20.53
C ASN A 235 10.81 7.09 -21.62
N TYR A 236 11.08 5.78 -21.42
CA TYR A 236 12.02 5.04 -22.26
C TYR A 236 11.64 4.99 -23.75
N GLN A 237 10.34 4.95 -24.10
CA GLN A 237 9.89 4.94 -25.49
C GLN A 237 10.25 6.24 -26.23
N THR A 238 9.98 7.39 -25.62
CA THR A 238 10.38 8.69 -26.17
C THR A 238 11.90 8.82 -26.26
N THR A 239 12.64 8.17 -25.37
CA THR A 239 14.11 8.10 -25.47
C THR A 239 14.56 7.27 -26.67
N LEU A 240 13.93 6.11 -26.91
CA LEU A 240 14.22 5.27 -28.09
C LEU A 240 13.90 6.00 -29.41
N GLU A 241 12.77 6.71 -29.47
CA GLU A 241 12.39 7.52 -30.63
C GLU A 241 13.44 8.59 -30.93
N ARG A 242 13.88 9.33 -29.91
CA ARG A 242 14.92 10.36 -30.04
C ARG A 242 16.26 9.79 -30.52
N LEU A 243 16.66 8.62 -30.02
CA LEU A 243 17.89 7.96 -30.46
C LEU A 243 17.80 7.44 -31.90
N SER A 244 16.60 7.06 -32.34
CA SER A 244 16.36 6.53 -33.69
C SER A 244 16.26 7.65 -34.75
N ALA A 245 15.91 8.87 -34.35
CA ALA A 245 15.76 10.02 -35.25
C ALA A 245 17.09 10.60 -35.76
N GLY A 246 18.23 10.30 -35.11
CA GLY A 246 19.53 10.93 -35.40
C GLY A 246 19.56 12.43 -35.06
N PRO A 247 20.71 13.11 -35.15
CA PRO A 247 20.75 14.57 -34.99
C PRO A 247 20.00 15.25 -36.15
N ASP A 248 19.29 16.34 -35.85
CA ASP A 248 18.70 17.21 -36.88
C ASP A 248 19.79 17.61 -37.90
N PRO A 249 19.50 17.62 -39.21
CA PRO A 249 20.45 18.09 -40.20
C PRO A 249 20.83 19.55 -39.87
N PRO A 250 22.11 19.93 -39.99
CA PRO A 250 22.53 21.30 -39.71
C PRO A 250 21.76 22.28 -40.60
N ALA A 251 21.30 23.37 -39.98
CA ALA A 251 20.56 24.46 -40.60
C ALA A 251 21.37 25.21 -41.67
#